data_AF-A0AAQ3JJJ2-F1
#
_entry.id   AF-A0AAQ3JJJ2-F1
#
_cell.length_a   1.000
_cell.length_b   1.000
_cell.length_c   1.000
_cell.angle_alpha   90.00
_cell.angle_beta   90.00
_cell.angle_gamma   90.00
#
_symmetry.space_group_name_H-M   'P 1'
#
loop_
_entity.id
_entity.type
_entity.pdbx_description
1 polymer ?
#
loop_
_entity_poly.entity_id
_entity_poly.type
_entity_poly.pdbx_seq_one_letter_code
_entity_poly.pdbx_strand_id
1 'polypeptide(L)'
;MKNKKMAKNQHVISLQMLLILLKKVIIYGNYDSLKIKDYKIQNQDYQEVIILQLLIADEISEKHKRDIDTDHFLYATYHLNYRRNAAKEVQRMYYMMEHLSRTSEIFDDDVRAEYRDYYQDFTLKYGITPTEYIVFLFWELHYYNSSKNALSKSKCWRNVDIIYKDIKEKRKISKVIDILKTEPFKLKEWAKQTEMEEWDFTSFFAFPFLSDGGKRIHIYK
;
A
#
# COMPACT_ATOMS: atom_id res chain seq x y z
N MET A 1 -23.21 -1.93 -24.28
CA MET A 1 -22.36 -2.50 -23.21
C MET A 1 -22.47 -1.60 -21.96
N LYS A 2 -23.15 -2.02 -20.89
CA LYS A 2 -23.30 -1.19 -19.67
C LYS A 2 -21.93 -1.01 -19.01
N ASN A 3 -21.47 0.23 -18.86
CA ASN A 3 -20.21 0.54 -18.19
C ASN A 3 -20.33 0.17 -16.70
N LYS A 4 -19.87 -1.03 -16.33
CA LYS A 4 -20.00 -1.58 -14.98
C LYS A 4 -19.41 -0.65 -13.89
N LYS A 5 -18.47 0.23 -14.24
CA LYS A 5 -17.84 1.19 -13.32
C LYS A 5 -18.80 2.27 -12.79
N MET A 6 -19.90 2.54 -13.47
CA MET A 6 -20.91 3.55 -13.08
C MET A 6 -22.19 2.92 -12.53
N ALA A 7 -22.15 1.65 -12.13
CA ALA A 7 -23.30 1.03 -11.49
C ALA A 7 -23.50 1.62 -10.09
N LYS A 8 -24.74 1.89 -9.68
CA LYS A 8 -25.11 2.50 -8.37
C LYS A 8 -24.51 1.81 -7.13
N ASN A 9 -24.05 0.58 -7.28
CA ASN A 9 -23.42 -0.25 -6.23
C ASN A 9 -21.88 -0.29 -6.32
N GLN A 10 -21.26 0.50 -7.19
CA GLN A 10 -19.80 0.68 -7.26
C GLN A 10 -19.49 2.14 -6.91
N HIS A 11 -19.10 2.39 -5.66
CA HIS A 11 -18.59 3.68 -5.24
C HIS A 11 -17.10 3.75 -5.59
N VAL A 12 -16.73 4.68 -6.49
CA VAL A 12 -15.33 4.97 -6.77
C VAL A 12 -14.80 5.77 -5.59
N ILE A 13 -13.97 5.13 -4.79
CA ILE A 13 -13.33 5.76 -3.64
C ILE A 13 -11.88 6.01 -4.01
N SER A 14 -11.43 7.25 -3.83
CA SER A 14 -10.02 7.59 -4.01
C SER A 14 -9.21 6.89 -2.92
N LEU A 15 -8.13 6.19 -3.31
CA LEU A 15 -7.20 5.59 -2.35
C LEU A 15 -6.64 6.65 -1.40
N GLN A 16 -6.38 7.86 -1.89
CA GLN A 16 -5.84 8.94 -1.06
C GLN A 16 -6.80 9.27 0.08
N MET A 17 -8.10 9.40 -0.21
CA MET A 17 -9.12 9.66 0.82
C MET A 17 -9.23 8.52 1.82
N LEU A 18 -9.07 7.28 1.37
CA LEU A 18 -9.05 6.13 2.26
C LEU A 18 -7.82 6.14 3.18
N LEU A 19 -6.64 6.47 2.66
CA LEU A 19 -5.42 6.54 3.45
C LEU A 19 -5.47 7.68 4.48
N ILE A 20 -6.05 8.83 4.12
CA ILE A 20 -6.27 9.93 5.06
C ILE A 20 -7.25 9.52 6.16
N LEU A 21 -8.38 8.89 5.79
CA LEU A 21 -9.32 8.33 6.78
C LEU A 21 -8.62 7.33 7.70
N LEU A 22 -7.83 6.42 7.14
CA LEU A 22 -7.11 5.44 7.94
C LEU A 22 -6.10 6.10 8.89
N LYS A 23 -5.42 7.17 8.47
CA LYS A 23 -4.53 7.96 9.32
C LYS A 23 -5.30 8.55 10.51
N LYS A 24 -6.48 9.15 10.27
CA LYS A 24 -7.36 9.66 11.34
C LYS A 24 -7.85 8.53 12.26
N VAL A 25 -8.23 7.37 11.71
CA VAL A 25 -8.61 6.17 12.50
C VAL A 25 -7.43 5.68 13.36
N ILE A 26 -6.19 5.73 12.88
CA ILE A 26 -5.02 5.39 13.68
C ILE A 26 -4.81 6.41 14.82
N ILE A 27 -5.02 7.70 14.57
CA ILE A 27 -4.84 8.73 15.61
C ILE A 27 -5.90 8.60 16.71
N TYR A 28 -7.17 8.53 16.31
CA TYR A 28 -8.33 8.69 17.19
C TYR A 28 -9.08 7.40 17.52
N GLY A 29 -8.81 6.32 16.78
CA GLY A 29 -9.55 5.06 16.89
C GLY A 29 -9.25 4.28 18.17
N ASN A 30 -10.21 3.43 18.53
CA ASN A 30 -10.09 2.52 19.65
C ASN A 30 -9.36 1.23 19.24
N TYR A 31 -8.14 1.05 19.73
CA TYR A 31 -7.30 -0.10 19.43
C TYR A 31 -7.82 -1.43 19.97
N ASP A 32 -8.68 -1.42 21.00
CA ASP A 32 -9.28 -2.66 21.51
C ASP A 32 -10.27 -3.25 20.52
N SER A 33 -10.90 -2.42 19.68
CA SER A 33 -11.78 -2.88 18.60
C SER A 33 -11.03 -3.65 17.51
N LEU A 34 -9.74 -3.36 17.29
CA LEU A 34 -8.89 -4.05 16.31
C LEU A 34 -8.59 -5.50 16.70
N LYS A 35 -8.75 -5.85 17.99
CA LYS A 35 -8.59 -7.22 18.49
C LYS A 35 -9.81 -8.11 18.15
N ILE A 36 -10.92 -7.53 17.69
CA ILE A 36 -12.13 -8.27 17.35
C ILE A 36 -11.91 -9.03 16.03
N LYS A 37 -11.77 -10.35 16.15
CA LYS A 37 -11.41 -11.24 15.03
C LYS A 37 -12.60 -11.77 14.23
N ASP A 38 -13.79 -11.77 14.83
CA ASP A 38 -15.01 -12.37 14.27
C ASP A 38 -16.03 -11.33 13.81
N TYR A 39 -15.59 -10.08 13.64
CA TYR A 39 -16.45 -9.01 13.14
C TYR A 39 -16.89 -9.28 11.70
N LYS A 40 -18.21 -9.18 11.45
CA LYS A 40 -18.81 -9.33 10.13
C LYS A 40 -19.26 -7.97 9.62
N ILE A 41 -18.63 -7.52 8.54
CA ILE A 41 -18.95 -6.26 7.87
C ILE A 41 -20.41 -6.30 7.37
N GLN A 42 -21.21 -5.35 7.86
CA GLN A 42 -22.59 -5.09 7.51
C GLN A 42 -22.71 -3.94 6.50
N ASN A 43 -23.90 -3.77 5.91
CA ASN A 43 -24.17 -2.67 4.99
C ASN A 43 -24.03 -1.28 5.67
N GLN A 44 -24.31 -1.19 6.97
CA GLN A 44 -24.17 0.04 7.75
C GLN A 44 -22.71 0.49 7.85
N ASP A 45 -21.77 -0.44 8.02
CA ASP A 45 -20.35 -0.10 8.09
C ASP A 45 -19.84 0.54 6.79
N TYR A 46 -20.38 0.10 5.64
CA TYR A 46 -20.06 0.75 4.36
C TYR A 46 -20.60 2.17 4.28
N GLN A 47 -21.82 2.41 4.77
CA GLN A 47 -22.42 3.74 4.81
C GLN A 47 -21.61 4.66 5.69
N GLU A 48 -21.20 4.18 6.87
CA GLU A 48 -20.38 4.93 7.81
C GLU A 48 -19.02 5.30 7.20
N VAL A 49 -18.33 4.36 6.55
CA VAL A 49 -17.06 4.65 5.87
C VAL A 49 -17.24 5.71 4.77
N ILE A 50 -18.32 5.65 4.00
CA ILE A 50 -18.61 6.67 2.97
C ILE A 50 -18.85 8.04 3.61
N ILE A 51 -19.64 8.11 4.69
CA ILE A 51 -19.91 9.36 5.41
C ILE A 51 -18.60 9.95 5.95
N LEU A 52 -17.78 9.16 6.62
CA LEU A 52 -16.49 9.60 7.16
C LEU A 52 -15.55 10.11 6.06
N GLN A 53 -15.54 9.47 4.89
CA GLN A 53 -14.75 9.96 3.76
C GLN A 53 -15.25 11.30 3.21
N LEU A 54 -16.57 11.52 3.19
CA LEU A 54 -17.15 12.80 2.78
C LEU A 54 -16.79 13.91 3.79
N LEU A 55 -16.88 13.63 5.10
CA LEU A 55 -16.49 14.58 6.13
C LEU A 55 -15.01 14.99 6.03
N ILE A 56 -14.13 14.03 5.76
CA ILE A 56 -12.70 14.32 5.54
C ILE A 56 -12.50 15.11 4.25
N ALA A 57 -13.25 14.80 3.18
CA ALA A 57 -13.16 15.58 1.94
C ALA A 57 -13.54 17.04 2.17
N ASP A 58 -14.59 17.29 2.96
CA ASP A 58 -15.02 18.63 3.34
C ASP A 58 -13.97 19.34 4.22
N GLU A 59 -13.40 18.66 5.22
CA GLU A 59 -12.32 19.18 6.07
C GLU A 59 -11.10 19.63 5.24
N ILE A 60 -10.63 18.77 4.33
CA ILE A 60 -9.51 19.04 3.43
C ILE A 60 -9.84 20.21 2.50
N SER A 61 -11.04 20.20 1.91
CA SER A 61 -11.48 21.24 0.98
C SER A 61 -11.52 22.61 1.66
N GLU A 62 -12.03 22.69 2.88
CA GLU A 62 -12.05 23.92 3.67
C GLU A 62 -10.64 24.36 4.10
N LYS A 63 -9.80 23.43 4.56
CA LYS A 63 -8.40 23.73 4.94
C LYS A 63 -7.58 24.25 3.77
N HIS A 64 -7.85 23.75 2.57
CA HIS A 64 -7.16 24.13 1.34
C HIS A 64 -7.98 25.04 0.44
N LYS A 65 -8.96 25.76 0.99
CA LYS A 65 -9.74 26.75 0.24
C LYS A 65 -8.80 27.68 -0.52
N ARG A 66 -8.71 27.45 -1.82
CA ARG A 66 -8.02 28.28 -2.81
C ARG A 66 -9.01 28.45 -3.95
N ASP A 67 -8.98 29.62 -4.59
CA ASP A 67 -9.61 29.76 -5.89
C ASP A 67 -9.03 28.68 -6.80
N ILE A 68 -9.89 27.75 -7.23
CA ILE A 68 -9.49 26.66 -8.10
C ILE A 68 -9.16 27.29 -9.45
N ASP A 69 -7.87 27.40 -9.76
CA ASP A 69 -7.42 27.67 -11.12
C ASP A 69 -7.86 26.50 -12.01
N THR A 70 -8.90 26.77 -12.80
CA THR A 70 -9.57 25.78 -13.65
C THR A 70 -8.64 25.23 -14.74
N ASP A 71 -7.60 25.98 -15.13
CA ASP A 71 -6.59 25.54 -16.09
C ASP A 71 -5.64 24.50 -15.45
N HIS A 72 -5.25 24.71 -14.19
CA HIS A 72 -4.48 23.74 -13.42
C HIS A 72 -5.27 22.48 -13.06
N PHE A 73 -6.58 22.59 -12.86
CA PHE A 73 -7.43 21.46 -12.50
C PHE A 73 -7.41 20.37 -13.58
N LEU A 74 -7.48 20.74 -14.87
CA LEU A 74 -7.41 19.80 -15.99
C LEU A 74 -6.05 19.06 -16.04
N TYR A 75 -4.95 19.79 -15.86
CA TYR A 75 -3.60 19.21 -15.83
C TYR A 75 -3.37 18.28 -14.63
N ALA A 76 -3.80 18.70 -13.44
CA ALA A 76 -3.71 17.88 -12.22
C ALA A 76 -4.54 16.59 -12.36
N THR A 77 -5.74 16.68 -12.93
CA THR A 77 -6.63 15.54 -13.13
C THR A 77 -6.04 14.52 -14.11
N TYR A 78 -5.32 14.97 -15.14
CA TYR A 78 -4.64 14.08 -16.10
C TYR A 78 -3.51 13.29 -15.44
N HIS A 79 -2.70 13.93 -14.59
CA HIS A 79 -1.60 13.27 -13.88
C HIS A 79 -2.07 12.37 -12.73
N LEU A 80 -3.09 12.79 -11.98
CA LEU A 80 -3.66 12.01 -10.87
C LEU A 80 -4.38 10.74 -11.35
N ASN A 81 -4.96 10.76 -12.55
CA ASN A 81 -5.64 9.61 -13.14
C ASN A 81 -4.75 8.74 -14.03
N TYR A 82 -3.45 9.02 -14.13
CA TYR A 82 -2.52 8.16 -14.85
C TYR A 82 -2.45 6.79 -14.15
N ARG A 83 -3.00 5.77 -14.81
CA ARG A 83 -2.86 4.39 -14.35
C ARG A 83 -1.42 3.93 -14.53
N ARG A 84 -0.64 4.00 -13.45
CA ARG A 84 0.71 3.43 -13.41
C ARG A 84 0.65 1.95 -13.79
N ASN A 85 1.55 1.54 -14.67
CA ASN A 85 1.69 0.14 -15.05
C ASN A 85 2.67 -0.53 -14.08
N ALA A 86 2.15 -0.97 -12.93
CA ALA A 86 2.95 -1.59 -11.87
C ALA A 86 3.81 -2.77 -12.37
N ALA A 87 3.30 -3.55 -13.34
CA ALA A 87 4.05 -4.66 -13.92
C ALA A 87 5.30 -4.18 -14.68
N LYS A 88 5.19 -3.10 -15.47
CA LYS A 88 6.35 -2.50 -16.15
C LYS A 88 7.35 -1.90 -15.16
N GLU A 89 6.87 -1.30 -14.08
CA GLU A 89 7.74 -0.76 -13.02
C GLU A 89 8.52 -1.87 -12.33
N VAL A 90 7.86 -2.97 -11.97
CA VAL A 90 8.51 -4.16 -11.40
C VAL A 90 9.50 -4.78 -12.38
N GLN A 91 9.18 -4.86 -13.67
CA GLN A 91 10.10 -5.36 -14.68
C GLN A 91 11.37 -4.51 -14.78
N ARG A 92 11.24 -3.17 -14.71
CA ARG A 92 12.39 -2.26 -14.68
C ARG A 92 13.23 -2.46 -13.41
N MET A 93 12.59 -2.57 -12.24
CA MET A 93 13.28 -2.84 -10.99
C MET A 93 14.03 -4.16 -11.01
N TYR A 94 13.39 -5.22 -11.52
CA TYR A 94 14.02 -6.52 -11.73
C TYR A 94 15.25 -6.39 -12.63
N TYR A 95 15.14 -5.72 -13.77
CA TYR A 95 16.28 -5.53 -14.66
C TYR A 95 17.43 -4.77 -13.99
N MET A 96 17.13 -3.69 -13.27
CA MET A 96 18.15 -2.90 -12.58
C MET A 96 18.85 -3.69 -11.45
N MET A 97 18.08 -4.42 -10.64
CA MET A 97 18.59 -5.06 -9.42
C MET A 97 19.10 -6.49 -9.64
N GLU A 98 18.53 -7.23 -10.59
CA GLU A 98 18.95 -8.62 -10.85
C GLU A 98 19.97 -8.71 -11.99
N HIS A 99 19.86 -7.85 -13.01
CA HIS A 99 20.73 -7.94 -14.18
C HIS A 99 21.82 -6.88 -14.18
N LEU A 100 21.47 -5.60 -14.11
CA LEU A 100 22.47 -4.53 -14.21
C LEU A 100 23.40 -4.52 -13.00
N SER A 101 22.87 -4.44 -11.78
CA SER A 101 23.72 -4.30 -10.59
C SER A 101 24.64 -5.50 -10.39
N ARG A 102 24.24 -6.71 -10.80
CA ARG A 102 25.05 -7.92 -10.66
C ARG A 102 26.18 -8.03 -11.69
N THR A 103 26.24 -7.12 -12.66
CA THR A 103 27.20 -7.16 -13.78
C THR A 103 28.12 -5.94 -13.79
N SER A 104 28.64 -5.56 -12.61
CA SER A 104 29.47 -4.37 -12.43
C SER A 104 30.77 -4.37 -13.26
N GLU A 105 31.20 -5.54 -13.72
CA GLU A 105 32.37 -5.72 -14.60
C GLU A 105 32.20 -5.08 -15.98
N ILE A 106 30.96 -4.82 -16.41
CA ILE A 106 30.66 -4.18 -17.69
C ILE A 106 30.59 -2.65 -17.55
N PHE A 107 30.60 -2.12 -16.32
CA PHE A 107 30.54 -0.68 -16.09
C PHE A 107 31.88 -0.03 -16.42
N ASP A 108 31.82 1.22 -16.91
CA ASP A 108 32.98 2.08 -17.11
C ASP A 108 33.73 2.31 -15.78
N ASP A 109 35.01 2.63 -15.87
CA ASP A 109 35.92 2.66 -14.70
C ASP A 109 35.48 3.65 -13.61
N ASP A 110 34.93 4.80 -14.02
CA ASP A 110 34.40 5.83 -13.11
C ASP A 110 33.18 5.32 -12.33
N VAL A 111 32.24 4.68 -13.01
CA VAL A 111 31.05 4.08 -12.38
C VAL A 111 31.43 2.90 -11.48
N ARG A 112 32.40 2.09 -11.90
CA ARG A 112 32.87 0.93 -11.12
C ARG A 112 33.54 1.34 -9.80
N ALA A 113 34.27 2.46 -9.78
CA ALA A 113 34.89 2.97 -8.56
C ALA A 113 33.86 3.36 -7.49
N GLU A 114 32.68 3.80 -7.90
CA GLU A 114 31.58 4.19 -7.03
C GLU A 114 30.57 3.06 -6.77
N TYR A 115 30.72 1.93 -7.47
CA TYR A 115 29.81 0.79 -7.35
C TYR A 115 29.71 0.29 -5.89
N ARG A 116 28.49 -0.07 -5.50
CA ARG A 116 28.16 -0.67 -4.23
C ARG A 116 27.27 -1.87 -4.50
N ASP A 117 27.64 -3.02 -3.95
CA ASP A 117 26.88 -4.26 -4.12
C ASP A 117 25.69 -4.32 -3.15
N TYR A 118 24.72 -3.44 -3.40
CA TYR A 118 23.48 -3.42 -2.64
C TYR A 118 22.69 -4.73 -2.74
N TYR A 119 22.91 -5.51 -3.81
CA TYR A 119 22.25 -6.79 -3.96
C TYR A 119 22.75 -7.78 -2.92
N GLN A 120 24.07 -7.92 -2.82
CA GLN A 120 24.70 -8.80 -1.85
C GLN A 120 24.49 -8.28 -0.42
N ASP A 121 24.65 -6.98 -0.17
CA ASP A 121 24.44 -6.37 1.15
C ASP A 121 23.00 -6.60 1.65
N PHE A 122 22.00 -6.41 0.78
CA PHE A 122 20.61 -6.69 1.10
C PHE A 122 20.41 -8.18 1.40
N THR A 123 20.98 -9.05 0.57
CA THR A 123 20.85 -10.51 0.73
C THR A 123 21.47 -10.99 2.04
N LEU A 124 22.63 -10.46 2.42
CA LEU A 124 23.29 -10.77 3.69
C LEU A 124 22.47 -10.27 4.89
N LYS A 125 21.97 -9.03 4.82
CA LYS A 125 21.20 -8.42 5.91
C LYS A 125 19.86 -9.11 6.13
N TYR A 126 19.12 -9.39 5.05
CA TYR A 126 17.75 -9.87 5.13
C TYR A 126 17.60 -11.35 4.80
N GLY A 127 18.64 -12.07 4.38
CA GLY A 127 18.59 -13.50 4.06
C GLY A 127 17.61 -13.86 2.93
N ILE A 128 17.25 -12.89 2.10
CA ILE A 128 16.42 -12.98 0.90
C ILE A 128 16.99 -12.01 -0.13
N THR A 129 16.91 -12.34 -1.41
CA THR A 129 17.41 -11.44 -2.44
C THR A 129 16.45 -10.25 -2.68
N PRO A 130 16.93 -9.11 -3.19
CA PRO A 130 16.06 -8.02 -3.65
C PRO A 130 14.99 -8.50 -4.65
N THR A 131 15.32 -9.44 -5.51
CA THR A 131 14.40 -10.01 -6.50
C THR A 131 13.29 -10.81 -5.84
N GLU A 132 13.62 -11.69 -4.91
CA GLU A 132 12.63 -12.43 -4.12
C GLU A 132 11.72 -11.46 -3.35
N TYR A 133 12.31 -10.43 -2.74
CA TYR A 133 11.56 -9.39 -2.05
C TYR A 133 10.53 -8.71 -2.97
N ILE A 134 10.96 -8.23 -4.15
CA ILE A 134 10.08 -7.54 -5.10
C ILE A 134 9.00 -8.47 -5.65
N VAL A 135 9.34 -9.72 -5.99
CA VAL A 135 8.39 -10.70 -6.53
C VAL A 135 7.31 -11.04 -5.51
N PHE A 136 7.70 -11.29 -4.25
CA PHE A 136 6.72 -11.61 -3.20
C PHE A 136 5.86 -10.40 -2.84
N LEU A 137 6.42 -9.19 -2.80
CA LEU A 137 5.65 -7.96 -2.64
C LEU A 137 4.66 -7.76 -3.79
N PHE A 138 5.10 -7.91 -5.04
CA PHE A 138 4.26 -7.74 -6.21
C PHE A 138 3.13 -8.77 -6.27
N TRP A 139 3.42 -10.02 -5.88
CA TRP A 139 2.40 -11.06 -5.72
C TRP A 139 1.35 -10.61 -4.70
N GLU A 140 1.76 -10.18 -3.50
CA GLU A 140 0.79 -9.80 -2.47
C GLU A 140 -0.05 -8.59 -2.85
N LEU A 141 0.55 -7.62 -3.54
CA LEU A 141 -0.15 -6.48 -4.09
C LEU A 141 -0.93 -6.80 -5.36
N HIS A 142 -0.91 -8.03 -5.88
CA HIS A 142 -1.68 -8.41 -7.06
C HIS A 142 -3.17 -8.07 -6.89
N TYR A 143 -3.74 -8.25 -5.69
CA TYR A 143 -5.14 -7.89 -5.44
C TYR A 143 -5.40 -6.39 -5.62
N TYR A 144 -4.45 -5.53 -5.28
CA TYR A 144 -4.53 -4.08 -5.50
C TYR A 144 -4.35 -3.74 -6.99
N ASN A 145 -3.40 -4.41 -7.65
CA ASN A 145 -3.07 -4.17 -9.06
C ASN A 145 -4.10 -4.74 -10.06
N SER A 146 -4.86 -5.77 -9.67
CA SER A 146 -5.78 -6.51 -10.55
C SER A 146 -7.25 -6.10 -10.42
N SER A 147 -7.67 -5.53 -9.29
CA SER A 147 -9.08 -5.32 -9.00
C SER A 147 -9.56 -3.89 -9.20
N LYS A 148 -10.87 -3.74 -9.46
CA LYS A 148 -11.54 -2.43 -9.42
C LYS A 148 -11.50 -1.95 -7.97
N ASN A 149 -10.92 -0.78 -7.72
CA ASN A 149 -10.92 -0.06 -6.43
C ASN A 149 -12.35 0.15 -5.89
N ALA A 150 -12.94 -0.90 -5.33
CA ALA A 150 -14.31 -0.90 -4.85
C ALA A 150 -14.35 -1.65 -3.52
N LEU A 151 -15.02 -1.04 -2.55
CA LEU A 151 -15.33 -1.67 -1.27
C LEU A 151 -16.06 -3.00 -1.51
N SER A 152 -15.57 -4.07 -0.88
CA SER A 152 -16.11 -5.43 -1.09
C SER A 152 -16.32 -6.15 0.24
N LYS A 153 -17.27 -7.09 0.27
CA LYS A 153 -17.67 -7.89 1.46
C LYS A 153 -16.66 -8.98 1.87
N SER A 154 -15.45 -8.95 1.33
CA SER A 154 -14.44 -9.96 1.61
C SER A 154 -13.86 -9.80 3.01
N LYS A 155 -13.50 -10.93 3.66
CA LYS A 155 -12.80 -10.95 4.95
C LYS A 155 -11.54 -10.06 4.89
N CYS A 156 -11.39 -9.18 5.89
CA CYS A 156 -10.27 -8.24 6.00
C CYS A 156 -8.94 -8.94 6.29
N TRP A 157 -8.93 -9.88 7.22
CA TRP A 157 -7.71 -10.51 7.72
C TRP A 157 -7.38 -11.81 6.96
N ARG A 158 -6.15 -11.89 6.45
CA ARG A 158 -5.59 -13.04 5.74
C ARG A 158 -4.55 -13.72 6.62
N ASN A 159 -4.70 -15.03 6.87
CA ASN A 159 -3.71 -15.79 7.62
C ASN A 159 -2.61 -16.30 6.69
N VAL A 160 -1.41 -15.73 6.83
CA VAL A 160 -0.23 -16.02 6.01
C VAL A 160 0.11 -17.51 6.04
N ASP A 161 0.04 -18.14 7.21
CA ASP A 161 0.42 -19.55 7.37
C ASP A 161 -0.50 -20.52 6.63
N ILE A 162 -1.78 -20.16 6.51
CA ILE A 162 -2.78 -20.96 5.82
C ILE A 162 -2.64 -20.76 4.31
N ILE A 163 -2.42 -19.52 3.87
CA ILE A 163 -2.35 -19.16 2.44
C ILE A 163 -1.13 -19.80 1.76
N TYR A 164 0.03 -19.76 2.42
CA TYR A 164 1.27 -20.31 1.85
C TYR A 164 1.61 -21.71 2.36
N LYS A 165 0.67 -22.42 2.98
CA LYS A 165 0.94 -23.72 3.64
C LYS A 165 1.72 -24.69 2.73
N ASP A 166 1.34 -24.76 1.46
CA ASP A 166 1.87 -25.72 0.49
C ASP A 166 2.85 -25.08 -0.52
N ILE A 167 3.28 -23.83 -0.27
CA ILE A 167 4.23 -23.12 -1.14
C ILE A 167 5.65 -23.35 -0.64
N LYS A 168 6.53 -23.82 -1.53
CA LYS A 168 7.94 -24.15 -1.23
C LYS A 168 8.69 -22.96 -0.62
N GLU A 169 8.44 -21.76 -1.13
CA GLU A 169 9.07 -20.51 -0.72
C GLU A 169 8.40 -19.88 0.52
N LYS A 170 7.47 -20.56 1.19
CA LYS A 170 6.70 -20.04 2.35
C LYS A 170 7.58 -19.27 3.34
N ARG A 171 8.74 -19.82 3.72
CA ARG A 171 9.63 -19.19 4.70
C ARG A 171 10.12 -17.81 4.23
N LYS A 172 10.44 -17.66 2.94
CA LYS A 172 10.90 -16.39 2.36
C LYS A 172 9.75 -15.40 2.22
N ILE A 173 8.57 -15.87 1.80
CA ILE A 173 7.35 -15.06 1.73
C ILE A 173 6.97 -14.52 3.11
N SER A 174 6.94 -15.37 4.13
CA SER A 174 6.69 -14.96 5.51
C SER A 174 7.70 -13.92 5.98
N LYS A 175 8.98 -14.08 5.63
CA LYS A 175 10.03 -13.10 5.97
C LYS A 175 9.79 -11.74 5.31
N VAL A 176 9.43 -11.71 4.03
CA VAL A 176 9.07 -10.45 3.33
C VAL A 176 7.88 -9.78 4.00
N ILE A 177 6.83 -10.54 4.29
CA ILE A 177 5.65 -10.03 4.98
C ILE A 177 6.02 -9.49 6.37
N ASP A 178 6.88 -10.18 7.11
CA ASP A 178 7.31 -9.75 8.45
C ASP A 178 8.11 -8.45 8.42
N ILE A 179 8.91 -8.21 7.37
CA ILE A 179 9.61 -6.93 7.14
C ILE A 179 8.64 -5.81 6.83
N LEU A 180 7.61 -6.10 6.02
CA LEU A 180 6.69 -5.12 5.45
C LEU A 180 5.43 -4.90 6.28
N LYS A 181 5.22 -5.68 7.33
CA LYS A 181 4.04 -5.54 8.20
C LYS A 181 4.32 -4.62 9.37
N THR A 182 3.30 -3.90 9.79
CA THR A 182 3.31 -3.13 11.02
C THR A 182 1.99 -3.29 11.76
N GLU A 183 2.01 -3.05 13.06
CA GLU A 183 0.77 -2.97 13.84
C GLU A 183 0.23 -1.55 13.78
N PRO A 184 -1.09 -1.34 13.69
CA PRO A 184 -1.68 -0.01 13.65
C PRO A 184 -1.18 0.92 14.76
N PHE A 185 -0.95 0.40 15.97
CA PHE A 185 -0.45 1.18 17.10
C PHE A 185 0.95 1.77 16.86
N LYS A 186 1.83 1.05 16.14
CA LYS A 186 3.18 1.52 15.81
C LYS A 186 3.17 2.69 14.83
N LEU A 187 2.07 2.86 14.09
CA LEU A 187 1.87 3.99 13.19
C LEU A 187 1.32 5.23 13.89
N LYS A 188 0.86 5.12 15.15
CA LYS A 188 0.16 6.21 15.85
C LYS A 188 1.00 7.47 15.99
N GLU A 189 2.27 7.30 16.35
CA GLU A 189 3.16 8.43 16.59
C GLU A 189 3.45 9.19 15.29
N TRP A 190 3.82 8.48 14.23
CA TRP A 190 3.96 9.07 12.89
C TRP A 190 2.68 9.77 12.45
N ALA A 191 1.52 9.12 12.60
CA ALA A 191 0.25 9.66 12.15
C ALA A 191 -0.09 10.98 12.86
N LYS A 192 0.20 11.10 14.16
CA LYS A 192 0.05 12.34 14.94
C LYS A 192 1.02 13.43 14.50
N GLN A 193 2.30 13.09 14.38
CA GLN A 193 3.34 14.05 14.01
C GLN A 193 3.08 14.67 12.64
N THR A 194 2.45 13.90 11.74
CA THR A 194 2.19 14.28 10.35
C THR A 194 0.71 14.53 10.10
N GLU A 195 -0.10 14.77 11.15
CA GLU A 195 -1.55 14.98 11.00
C GLU A 195 -1.86 16.20 10.12
N MET A 196 -1.09 17.27 10.28
CA MET A 196 -1.24 18.49 9.47
C MET A 196 -0.75 18.30 8.02
N GLU A 197 0.08 17.29 7.78
CA GLU A 197 0.61 16.86 6.49
C GLU A 197 -0.21 15.68 5.95
N GLU A 198 -1.43 15.96 5.52
CA GLU A 198 -2.42 14.93 5.17
C GLU A 198 -1.98 14.05 3.99
N TRP A 199 -1.10 14.57 3.15
CA TRP A 199 -0.52 13.87 2.00
C TRP A 199 0.71 13.03 2.35
N ASP A 200 1.20 13.10 3.59
CA ASP A 200 2.26 12.19 4.03
C ASP A 200 1.67 10.79 4.26
N PHE A 201 2.02 9.88 3.34
CA PHE A 201 1.72 8.45 3.36
C PHE A 201 2.98 7.57 3.49
N THR A 202 4.13 8.16 3.84
CA THR A 202 5.43 7.48 3.89
C THR A 202 5.39 6.18 4.68
N SER A 203 4.79 6.19 5.88
CA SER A 203 4.70 4.98 6.71
C SER A 203 3.75 3.93 6.12
N PHE A 204 2.69 4.31 5.41
CA PHE A 204 1.83 3.34 4.72
C PHE A 204 2.55 2.69 3.53
N PHE A 205 3.42 3.42 2.83
CA PHE A 205 4.23 2.86 1.76
C PHE A 205 5.38 1.99 2.28
N ALA A 206 5.99 2.37 3.40
CA ALA A 206 7.01 1.55 4.07
C ALA A 206 6.42 0.24 4.61
N PHE A 207 5.18 0.29 5.13
CA PHE A 207 4.49 -0.84 5.73
C PHE A 207 3.12 -1.08 5.10
N PRO A 208 3.07 -1.65 3.88
CA PRO A 208 1.82 -1.88 3.14
C PRO A 208 0.90 -2.92 3.78
N PHE A 209 1.38 -3.65 4.79
CA PHE A 209 0.61 -4.69 5.49
C PHE A 209 0.36 -4.29 6.94
N LEU A 210 -0.92 -4.26 7.36
CA LEU A 210 -1.28 -4.20 8.76
C LEU A 210 -1.29 -5.60 9.37
N SER A 211 -0.80 -5.72 10.59
CA SER A 211 -0.79 -6.95 11.39
C SER A 211 -1.73 -6.83 12.58
N ASP A 212 -2.34 -7.95 12.98
CA ASP A 212 -3.13 -8.06 14.22
C ASP A 212 -2.27 -8.35 15.47
N GLY A 213 -0.95 -8.15 15.37
CA GLY A 213 0.04 -8.60 16.36
C GLY A 213 0.37 -10.09 16.28
N GLY A 214 -0.22 -10.81 15.32
CA GLY A 214 -0.01 -12.23 15.09
C GLY A 214 0.40 -12.56 13.66
N LYS A 215 -0.20 -13.64 13.13
CA LYS A 215 0.09 -14.17 11.78
C LYS A 215 -0.91 -13.72 10.73
N ARG A 216 -1.83 -12.82 11.08
CA ARG A 216 -2.83 -12.30 10.16
C ARG A 216 -2.38 -10.94 9.67
N ILE A 217 -2.52 -10.74 8.37
CA ILE A 217 -2.25 -9.46 7.73
C ILE A 217 -3.46 -8.93 6.98
N HIS A 218 -3.51 -7.62 6.83
CA HIS A 218 -4.45 -6.90 5.99
C HIS A 218 -3.68 -5.93 5.08
N ILE A 219 -4.13 -5.75 3.84
CA ILE A 219 -3.57 -4.79 2.89
C ILE A 219 -4.53 -3.61 2.85
N TYR A 220 -4.02 -2.37 2.92
CA TYR A 220 -4.84 -1.16 2.76
C TYR A 220 -5.66 -1.26 1.46
N LYS A 221 -6.99 -1.29 1.57
CA LYS A 221 -7.92 -1.56 0.46
C LYS A 221 -9.07 -0.59 0.41
#